data_AF-A0A9X7R5P9-F1
#
_entry.id   AF-A0A9X7R5P9-F1
#
_cell.length_a   1.000
_cell.length_b   1.000
_cell.length_c   1.000
_cell.angle_alpha   90.00
_cell.angle_beta   90.00
_cell.angle_gamma   90.00
#
_symmetry.space_group_name_H-M   'P 1'
#
loop_
_entity.id
_entity.type
_entity.pdbx_description
1 polymer ?
#
loop_
_entity_poly.entity_id
_entity_poly.type
_entity_poly.pdbx_seq_one_letter_code
_entity_poly.pdbx_strand_id
1 'polypeptide(L)' 'MRTLVDIPVEYLERLNDISERQQQSRASVIREAIAEYLVNHAQADADAAFGLWQENQVDGLAYQEKVREEW' A
#
# COMPACT_ATOMS: atom_id res chain seq x y z
N MET A 1 -4.85 4.99 15.12
CA MET A 1 -3.68 5.62 15.79
C MET A 1 -3.74 7.13 15.55
N ARG A 2 -3.22 7.96 16.46
CA ARG A 2 -3.18 9.43 16.30
C ARG A 2 -1.73 9.89 16.25
N THR A 3 -1.42 10.76 15.29
CA THR A 3 -0.08 11.34 15.07
C THR A 3 -0.20 12.85 15.03
N LEU A 4 0.78 13.56 15.56
CA LEU A 4 0.92 15.01 15.42
C LEU A 4 1.88 15.28 14.27
N VAL A 5 1.48 16.16 13.36
CA VAL A 5 2.27 16.54 12.19
C VAL A 5 2.14 18.05 12.02
N ASP A 6 3.27 18.71 11.83
CA ASP A 6 3.29 20.14 11.53
C ASP A 6 2.96 20.36 10.06
N ILE A 7 1.95 21.18 9.81
CA ILE A 7 1.48 21.52 8.46
C ILE A 7 1.51 23.04 8.33
N PRO A 8 2.21 23.60 7.33
CA PRO A 8 2.18 25.02 7.03
C PRO A 8 0.75 25.55 6.89
N VAL A 9 0.49 26.74 7.41
CA VAL A 9 -0.86 27.36 7.42
C VAL A 9 -1.44 27.44 6.01
N GLU A 10 -0.63 27.78 5.02
CA GLU A 10 -1.02 27.87 3.60
C GLU A 10 -1.56 26.55 3.04
N TYR A 11 -1.02 25.40 3.49
CA TYR A 11 -1.52 24.09 3.08
C TYR A 11 -2.80 23.71 3.83
N LEU A 12 -2.92 24.16 5.08
CA LEU A 12 -4.11 23.94 5.89
C LEU A 12 -5.32 24.68 5.31
N GLU A 13 -5.14 25.91 4.83
CA GLU A 13 -6.16 26.68 4.11
C GLU A 13 -6.62 25.95 2.85
N ARG A 14 -5.69 25.49 2.02
CA ARG A 14 -6.03 24.71 0.81
C ARG A 14 -6.78 23.42 1.13
N LEU A 15 -6.39 22.72 2.20
CA LEU A 15 -7.09 21.52 2.67
C LEU A 15 -8.51 21.85 3.17
N ASN A 16 -8.73 23.01 3.79
CA ASN A 16 -10.08 23.47 4.15
C ASN A 16 -10.93 23.72 2.90
N ASP A 17 -10.39 24.41 1.89
CA ASP A 17 -11.13 24.67 0.65
C ASP A 17 -11.54 23.37 -0.07
N ILE A 18 -10.69 22.35 -0.03
CA ILE A 18 -10.99 21.02 -0.57
C ILE A 18 -12.07 20.35 0.27
N SER A 19 -11.94 20.40 1.60
CA SER A 19 -12.91 19.87 2.56
C SER A 19 -14.32 20.43 2.32
N GLU A 20 -14.42 21.75 2.11
CA GLU A 20 -15.69 22.43 1.83
C GLU A 20 -16.27 22.03 0.48
N ARG A 21 -15.44 22.03 -0.57
CA ARG A 21 -15.85 21.65 -1.93
C ARG A 21 -16.35 20.20 -2.00
N GLN A 22 -15.74 19.29 -1.25
CA GLN A 22 -16.10 17.88 -1.23
C GLN A 22 -17.16 17.53 -0.17
N GLN A 23 -17.57 18.49 0.66
CA GLN A 23 -18.47 18.27 1.81
C GLN A 23 -17.97 17.16 2.77
N GLN A 24 -16.67 17.09 2.95
CA GLN A 24 -16.04 16.12 3.84
C GLN A 24 -15.39 16.82 5.03
N SER A 25 -14.99 16.05 6.04
CA SER A 25 -14.12 16.58 7.10
C SER A 25 -12.68 16.69 6.61
N ARG A 26 -11.95 17.70 7.10
CA ARG A 26 -10.51 17.86 6.82
C ARG A 26 -9.70 16.60 7.11
N ALA A 27 -10.05 15.88 8.19
CA ALA A 27 -9.39 14.63 8.54
C ALA A 27 -9.64 13.52 7.50
N SER A 28 -10.77 13.53 6.81
CA SER A 28 -11.06 12.61 5.69
C SER A 28 -10.16 12.91 4.50
N VAL A 29 -10.12 14.17 4.08
CA VAL A 29 -9.27 14.63 2.97
C VAL A 29 -7.80 14.30 3.22
N ILE A 30 -7.30 14.51 4.45
CA ILE A 30 -5.91 14.15 4.80
C ILE A 30 -5.67 12.64 4.68
N ARG A 31 -6.61 11.80 5.12
CA ARG A 31 -6.47 10.34 4.99
C ARG A 31 -6.47 9.89 3.53
N GLU A 32 -7.31 10.49 2.70
CA GLU A 32 -7.36 10.22 1.27
C GLU A 32 -6.05 10.61 0.60
N ALA A 33 -5.53 11.81 0.88
CA ALA A 33 -4.24 12.27 0.37
C ALA A 33 -3.08 11.33 0.78
N ILE A 34 -3.08 10.83 2.03
CA ILE A 34 -2.08 9.85 2.47
C ILE A 34 -2.22 8.54 1.69
N ALA A 35 -3.46 8.05 1.49
CA ALA A 35 -3.69 6.81 0.75
C ALA A 35 -3.21 6.94 -0.71
N GLU A 36 -3.55 8.04 -1.38
CA GLU A 36 -3.11 8.32 -2.74
C GLU A 36 -1.59 8.44 -2.84
N TYR A 37 -0.96 9.15 -1.88
CA TYR A 37 0.49 9.24 -1.81
C TYR A 37 1.14 7.86 -1.68
N LEU A 38 0.61 6.99 -0.82
CA LEU A 38 1.13 5.64 -0.63
C LEU A 38 0.96 4.77 -1.88
N VAL A 39 -0.15 4.90 -2.61
CA VAL A 39 -0.34 4.19 -3.89
C VAL A 39 0.69 4.66 -4.92
N ASN A 40 0.90 5.97 -5.04
CA ASN A 40 1.83 6.55 -6.01
C ASN A 40 3.30 6.25 -5.68
N HIS A 41 3.61 5.93 -4.42
CA HIS A 41 4.97 5.62 -3.95
C HIS A 41 5.15 4.16 -3.54
N ALA A 42 4.14 3.32 -3.73
CA ALA A 42 4.31 1.88 -3.62
C ALA A 42 5.30 1.48 -4.72
N GLN A 43 6.52 1.09 -4.34
CA GLN A 43 7.48 0.53 -5.28
C GLN A 43 6.79 -0.62 -6.02
N ALA A 44 7.05 -0.73 -7.33
CA ALA A 44 6.47 -1.74 -8.23
C ALA A 44 6.75 -3.21 -7.83
N ASP A 45 7.36 -3.45 -6.68
CA ASP A 45 7.81 -4.76 -6.22
C ASP A 45 6.69 -5.67 -5.70
N ALA A 46 5.48 -5.16 -5.47
CA ALA A 46 4.35 -6.03 -5.15
C ALA A 46 3.99 -6.94 -6.35
N ASP A 47 4.11 -6.43 -7.58
CA ASP A 47 3.90 -7.24 -8.80
C ASP A 47 5.15 -8.09 -9.14
N ALA A 48 6.35 -7.62 -8.78
CA ALA A 48 7.57 -8.42 -8.90
C ALA A 48 7.58 -9.64 -7.95
N ALA A 49 6.92 -9.55 -6.79
CA ALA A 49 6.82 -10.65 -5.83
C ALA A 49 6.03 -11.85 -6.39
N PHE A 50 5.03 -11.62 -7.26
CA PHE A 50 4.32 -12.70 -7.94
C PHE A 50 5.14 -13.28 -9.11
N GLY A 51 5.93 -12.45 -9.81
CA GLY A 51 6.83 -12.88 -10.89
C GLY A 51 7.99 -13.76 -10.42
N LEU A 52 8.53 -13.48 -9.23
CA LEU A 52 9.64 -14.25 -8.62
C LEU A 52 9.25 -15.69 -8.24
N TRP A 53 7.97 -15.97 -8.00
CA TRP A 53 7.47 -17.35 -7.81
C TRP A 53 7.26 -18.09 -9.13
N GLN A 54 7.13 -17.37 -10.25
CA GLN A 54 6.96 -17.99 -11.56
C GLN A 54 8.26 -18.63 -12.05
N GLU A 55 9.42 -18.03 -11.75
CA GLU A 55 10.73 -18.55 -12.15
C GLU A 55 11.20 -19.76 -11.32
N ASN A 56 10.66 -19.92 -10.11
CA ASN A 56 10.96 -21.04 -9.20
C ASN A 56 9.75 -21.97 -9.03
N GLN A 57 9.18 -22.45 -10.15
CA GLN A 57 8.19 -23.53 -10.14
C GLN A 57 8.85 -24.84 -9.67
N VAL A 58 8.97 -25.01 -8.37
CA VAL A 58 9.13 -26.35 -7.78
C VAL A 58 7.78 -27.02 -7.92
N ASP A 59 7.72 -28.11 -8.69
CA ASP A 59 6.54 -28.96 -8.74
C ASP A 59 6.26 -29.48 -7.32
N GLY A 60 5.17 -28.98 -6.73
CA GLY A 60 4.80 -29.30 -5.36
C GLY A 60 4.49 -30.78 -5.15
N LEU A 61 4.05 -31.49 -6.19
CA LEU A 61 3.80 -32.93 -6.13
C LEU A 61 5.12 -33.70 -6.11
N ALA A 62 6.04 -33.37 -7.02
CA ALA A 62 7.36 -33.98 -7.07
C ALA A 62 8.17 -33.72 -5.78
N TYR A 63 8.05 -32.53 -5.20
CA TYR A 63 8.67 -32.21 -3.91
C TYR A 63 8.09 -33.05 -2.77
N GLN A 64 6.76 -33.21 -2.72
CA GLN A 64 6.10 -34.02 -1.70
C GLN A 64 6.43 -35.52 -1.83
N GLU A 65 6.50 -36.04 -3.06
CA GLU A 65 6.90 -37.41 -3.34
C GLU A 65 8.33 -37.68 -2.87
N LYS A 66 9.28 -36.79 -3.19
CA LYS A 66 10.67 -36.90 -2.74
C LYS A 66 10.79 -36.94 -1.21
N VAL A 67 10.09 -36.07 -0.50
CA VAL A 67 10.12 -36.04 0.98
C VAL A 67 9.51 -37.31 1.58
N ARG A 68 8.52 -37.92 0.92
CA ARG A 68 7.91 -39.19 1.35
C ARG A 68 8.77 -40.41 1.06
N GLU A 69 9.60 -40.37 0.01
CA GLU A 69 10.55 -41.44 -0.29
C GLU A 69 11.71 -41.51 0.73
N GLU A 70 11.93 -40.44 1.50
CA GLU A 70 12.97 -40.37 2.54
C GLU A 70 12.51 -40.88 3.92
N TRP A 71 11.26 -41.37 4.06
CA TRP A 71 10.66 -41.85 5.32
C TRP A 71 10.28 -43.33 5.28
#